data_AF-A0A3N5SLY7-F1
#
_entry.id   AF-A0A3N5SLY7-F1
#
_cell.length_a   1.000
_cell.length_b   1.000
_cell.length_c   1.000
_cell.angle_alpha   90.00
_cell.angle_beta   90.00
_cell.angle_gamma   90.00
#
_symmetry.space_group_name_H-M   'P 1'
#
loop_
_entity.id
_entity.type
_entity.pdbx_description
1 polymer ?
#
loop_
_entity_poly.entity_id
_entity_poly.type
_entity_poly.pdbx_seq_one_letter_code
_entity_poly.pdbx_strand_id
1 'polypeptide(L)'
;MPPAVPFSRITLVNKAKAEAYISLQVTMPDGKYSIIEYPVEGSIKIEAPVGSYVYVAWVGGRKMTGNFRLHQGDELLITLYKDRIAVK
;
A
#
# COMPACT_ATOMS: atom_id res chain seq x y z
N MET A 1 17.57 6.07 23.00
CA MET A 1 16.32 6.12 22.21
C MET A 1 16.20 4.82 21.43
N PRO A 2 15.00 4.23 21.31
CA PRO A 2 14.80 3.15 20.36
C PRO A 2 15.10 3.64 18.93
N PRO A 3 15.59 2.75 18.03
CA PRO A 3 15.86 3.13 16.66
C PRO A 3 14.58 3.60 15.96
N ALA A 4 14.66 4.69 15.21
CA ALA A 4 13.54 5.17 14.41
C ALA A 4 13.22 4.17 13.29
N VAL A 5 11.96 3.76 13.18
CA VAL A 5 11.50 3.00 12.02
C VAL A 5 11.49 3.95 10.83
N PRO A 6 12.17 3.64 9.70
CA PRO A 6 12.13 4.52 8.54
C PRO A 6 10.76 4.42 7.87
N PHE A 7 10.20 5.55 7.45
CA PHE A 7 8.94 5.63 6.70
C PHE A 7 9.18 6.24 5.31
N SER A 8 8.31 5.89 4.37
CA SER A 8 8.19 6.59 3.08
C SER A 8 6.72 6.82 2.73
N ARG A 9 6.48 7.63 1.69
CA ARG A 9 5.13 8.01 1.27
C ARG A 9 4.59 7.04 0.22
N ILE A 10 3.35 6.62 0.41
CA ILE A 10 2.57 5.90 -0.59
C ILE A 10 1.36 6.76 -0.95
N THR A 11 1.16 7.01 -2.23
CA THR A 11 -0.07 7.59 -2.77
C THR A 11 -0.97 6.46 -3.26
N LEU A 12 -2.16 6.32 -2.70
CA LEU A 12 -3.19 5.39 -3.15
C LEU A 12 -4.21 6.13 -4.00
N VAL A 13 -4.48 5.65 -5.20
CA VAL A 13 -5.45 6.26 -6.11
C VAL A 13 -6.45 5.22 -6.60
N ASN A 14 -7.73 5.45 -6.35
CA ASN A 14 -8.83 4.68 -6.90
C ASN A 14 -9.30 5.30 -8.23
N LYS A 15 -9.05 4.59 -9.34
CA LYS A 15 -9.55 4.92 -10.68
C LYS A 15 -10.65 3.96 -11.15
N ALA A 16 -11.13 3.07 -10.28
CA ALA A 16 -12.08 2.02 -10.65
C ALA A 16 -13.52 2.51 -10.78
N LYS A 17 -13.85 3.71 -10.29
CA LYS A 17 -15.23 4.23 -10.17
C LYS A 17 -16.15 3.25 -9.40
N ALA A 18 -15.57 2.56 -8.44
CA ALA A 18 -16.23 1.61 -7.54
C ALA A 18 -15.57 1.70 -6.17
N GLU A 19 -16.22 1.17 -5.14
CA GLU A 19 -15.62 1.05 -3.81
C GLU A 19 -14.30 0.27 -3.90
N ALA A 20 -13.29 0.81 -3.24
CA ALA A 20 -11.97 0.20 -3.20
C ALA A 20 -11.41 0.22 -1.78
N TYR A 21 -10.80 -0.89 -1.40
CA TYR A 21 -10.16 -1.09 -0.12
C TYR A 21 -8.83 -1.80 -0.34
N ILE A 22 -7.80 -1.44 0.43
CA ILE A 22 -6.50 -2.10 0.36
C ILE A 22 -5.96 -2.36 1.77
N SER A 23 -5.47 -3.59 1.96
CA SER A 23 -4.70 -4.01 3.12
C SER A 23 -3.25 -4.23 2.68
N LEU A 24 -2.31 -3.64 3.41
CA LEU A 24 -0.88 -3.62 3.16
C LEU A 24 -0.17 -4.24 4.36
N GLN A 25 0.31 -5.47 4.19
CA GLN A 25 1.13 -6.14 5.20
C GLN A 25 2.60 -5.87 4.89
N VAL A 26 3.31 -5.20 5.79
CA VAL A 26 4.75 -4.96 5.69
C VAL A 26 5.54 -5.94 6.53
N THR A 27 6.67 -6.39 6.00
CA THR A 27 7.77 -7.00 6.74
C THR A 27 8.96 -6.04 6.69
N MET A 28 9.31 -5.48 7.85
CA MET A 28 10.41 -4.55 8.03
C MET A 28 11.76 -5.29 8.02
N PRO A 29 12.88 -4.59 7.77
CA PRO A 29 14.21 -5.23 7.74
C PRO A 29 14.62 -5.93 9.04
N ASP A 30 14.07 -5.51 10.18
CA ASP A 30 14.32 -6.13 11.49
C ASP A 30 13.41 -7.35 11.78
N GLY A 31 12.63 -7.79 10.79
CA GLY A 31 11.72 -8.93 10.89
C GLY A 31 10.36 -8.60 11.53
N LYS A 32 10.15 -7.36 12.01
CA LYS A 32 8.82 -6.95 12.50
C LYS A 32 7.84 -6.83 11.35
N TYR A 33 6.56 -7.02 11.67
CA TYR A 33 5.48 -6.83 10.72
C TYR A 33 4.43 -5.87 11.23
N SER A 34 3.73 -5.25 10.29
CA SER A 34 2.57 -4.40 10.56
C SER A 34 1.57 -4.53 9.42
N ILE A 35 0.31 -4.24 9.70
CA ILE A 35 -0.76 -4.23 8.71
C ILE A 35 -1.37 -2.84 8.69
N ILE A 36 -1.52 -2.29 7.49
CA ILE A 36 -2.05 -0.96 7.24
C ILE A 36 -3.25 -1.11 6.30
N GLU A 37 -4.40 -0.56 6.69
CA GLU A 37 -5.65 -0.78 5.97
C GLU A 37 -6.35 0.54 5.68
N TYR A 38 -6.77 0.72 4.43
CA TYR A 38 -7.42 1.96 4.00
C TYR A 38 -8.56 1.69 3.01
N PRO A 39 -9.74 2.31 3.21
CA PRO A 39 -10.64 2.59 2.10
C PRO A 39 -9.98 3.64 1.19
N VAL A 40 -10.08 3.46 -0.12
CA VAL A 40 -9.48 4.36 -1.12
C VAL A 40 -10.59 5.09 -1.86
N GLU A 41 -11.05 6.19 -1.25
CA GLU A 41 -12.03 7.11 -1.84
C GLU A 41 -11.27 8.19 -2.63
N GLY A 42 -11.13 8.00 -3.94
CA GLY A 42 -10.38 8.93 -4.79
C GLY A 42 -8.87 8.82 -4.62
N SER A 43 -8.22 9.76 -3.93
CA SER A 43 -6.76 9.79 -3.77
C SER A 43 -6.38 10.12 -2.33
N ILE A 44 -5.55 9.28 -1.72
CA ILE A 44 -5.02 9.47 -0.37
C ILE A 44 -3.51 9.28 -0.34
N LYS A 45 -2.82 10.05 0.50
CA LYS A 45 -1.39 9.90 0.78
C LYS A 45 -1.21 9.38 2.20
N ILE A 46 -0.39 8.35 2.36
CA ILE A 46 -0.13 7.70 3.64
C ILE A 46 1.38 7.59 3.87
N GLU A 47 1.78 7.57 5.14
CA GLU A 47 3.14 7.21 5.54
C GLU A 47 3.18 5.74 5.93
N ALA A 48 4.14 5.01 5.39
CA ALA A 48 4.23 3.57 5.56
C ALA A 48 5.69 3.16 5.86
N PRO A 49 5.93 2.19 6.76
CA PRO A 49 7.28 1.72 7.07
C PRO A 49 8.02 1.20 5.84
N VAL A 50 9.32 1.44 5.75
CA VAL A 50 10.11 0.79 4.67
C VAL A 50 10.16 -0.72 4.89
N GLY A 51 10.10 -1.48 3.80
CA GLY A 51 10.05 -2.94 3.90
C GLY A 51 9.49 -3.63 2.67
N SER A 52 9.29 -4.94 2.80
CA SER A 52 8.63 -5.77 1.79
C SER A 52 7.14 -5.83 2.08
N TYR A 53 6.32 -5.58 1.08
CA TYR A 53 4.88 -5.50 1.20
C TYR A 53 4.21 -6.64 0.45
N VAL A 54 3.20 -7.23 1.09
CA VAL A 54 2.16 -8.00 0.42
C VAL A 54 0.87 -7.20 0.52
N TYR A 55 0.19 -6.98 -0.61
CA TYR A 55 -1.08 -6.27 -0.63
C TYR A 55 -2.25 -7.19 -0.97
N VAL A 56 -3.40 -6.87 -0.40
CA VAL A 56 -4.71 -7.39 -0.77
C VAL A 56 -5.61 -6.20 -1.05
N ALA A 57 -6.01 -6.02 -2.31
CA ALA A 57 -6.95 -4.99 -2.73
C ALA A 57 -8.30 -5.62 -3.09
N TRP A 58 -9.37 -5.00 -2.61
CA TRP A 58 -10.74 -5.29 -3.01
C TRP A 58 -11.27 -4.10 -3.80
N VAL A 59 -11.70 -4.31 -5.04
CA VAL A 59 -12.23 -3.25 -5.91
C VAL A 59 -13.53 -3.72 -6.53
N GLY A 60 -14.65 -3.07 -6.16
CA GLY A 60 -15.98 -3.46 -6.62
C GLY A 60 -16.28 -4.95 -6.43
N GLY A 61 -15.87 -5.51 -5.28
CA GLY A 61 -16.02 -6.93 -4.94
C GLY A 61 -14.97 -7.88 -5.54
N ARG A 62 -14.01 -7.39 -6.34
CA ARG A 62 -12.93 -8.22 -6.91
C ARG A 62 -11.68 -8.14 -6.05
N LYS A 63 -11.21 -9.29 -5.59
CA LYS A 63 -9.94 -9.43 -4.85
C LYS A 63 -8.76 -9.50 -5.81
N MET A 64 -7.73 -8.71 -5.55
CA MET A 64 -6.45 -8.70 -6.26
C MET A 64 -5.32 -8.66 -5.23
N THR A 65 -4.27 -9.44 -5.48
CA THR A 65 -3.12 -9.52 -4.56
C THR A 65 -1.81 -9.33 -5.30
N GLY A 66 -0.78 -8.95 -4.58
CA GLY A 66 0.56 -8.82 -5.14
C GLY A 66 1.54 -8.39 -4.06
N ASN A 67 2.73 -7.99 -4.50
CA ASN A 67 3.79 -7.56 -3.60
C ASN A 67 4.60 -6.42 -4.24
N PHE A 68 5.28 -5.65 -3.38
CA PHE A 68 6.24 -4.63 -3.77
C PHE A 68 7.24 -4.42 -2.63
N ARG A 69 8.28 -3.62 -2.89
CA ARG A 69 9.22 -3.18 -1.86
C ARG A 69 9.19 -1.67 -1.79
N LEU A 70 9.17 -1.13 -0.56
CA LEU A 70 9.26 0.30 -0.31
C LEU A 70 10.62 0.62 0.28
N HIS A 71 11.38 1.47 -0.40
CA HIS A 71 12.66 1.99 0.07
C HIS A 71 12.49 3.37 0.70
N GLN A 72 13.50 3.78 1.47
CA GLN A 72 13.51 5.10 2.07
C GLN A 72 13.68 6.17 1.00
N GLY A 73 12.80 7.17 0.99
CA GLY A 73 12.83 8.26 0.02
C GLY A 73 12.02 7.98 -1.25
N ASP A 74 11.44 6.78 -1.39
CA ASP A 74 10.52 6.48 -2.49
C ASP A 74 9.24 7.29 -2.36
N GLU A 75 8.75 7.82 -3.48
CA GLU A 75 7.36 8.25 -3.62
C GLU A 75 6.61 7.21 -4.45
N LEU A 76 6.01 6.23 -3.75
CA LEU A 76 5.32 5.12 -4.40
C LEU A 76 3.88 5.52 -4.78
N LEU A 77 3.43 5.14 -5.97
CA LEU A 77 2.06 5.31 -6.43
C LEU A 77 1.40 3.94 -6.65
N ILE A 78 0.36 3.64 -5.87
CA ILE A 78 -0.50 2.48 -6.08
C ILE A 78 -1.82 2.95 -6.68
N THR A 79 -2.10 2.55 -7.91
CA THR A 79 -3.36 2.84 -8.59
C THR A 79 -4.24 1.59 -8.67
N LEU A 80 -5.44 1.70 -8.13
CA LEU A 80 -6.47 0.67 -8.15
C LEU A 80 -7.38 0.90 -9.36
N TYR A 81 -7.30 0.01 -10.35
CA TYR A 81 -8.24 -0.07 -11.47
C TYR A 81 -9.26 -1.17 -11.22
N LYS A 82 -10.33 -1.20 -12.03
CA LYS A 82 -11.43 -2.17 -11.89
C LYS A 82 -10.98 -3.64 -12.05
N ASP A 83 -9.88 -3.86 -12.76
CA ASP A 83 -9.40 -5.18 -13.19
C ASP A 83 -7.93 -5.44 -12.88
N ARG A 84 -7.19 -4.45 -12.37
CA ARG A 84 -5.77 -4.59 -12.05
C ARG A 84 -5.31 -3.57 -11.00
N ILE A 85 -4.19 -3.88 -10.36
CA ILE A 85 -3.44 -2.95 -9.51
C ILE A 85 -2.14 -2.59 -10.21
N ALA A 86 -1.81 -1.30 -10.28
CA ALA A 86 -0.53 -0.82 -10.78
C ALA A 86 0.28 -0.21 -9.62
N VAL A 87 1.53 -0.64 -9.47
CA VAL A 87 2.48 -0.11 -8.50
C VAL A 87 3.63 0.55 -9.28
N LYS A 88 3.96 1.80 -8.96
CA LYS A 88 5.01 2.58 -9.63
C LYS A 88 5.84 3.35 -8.61
#